data_AF-A0A4Q5RA32-F1
#
_entry.id   AF-A0A4Q5RA32-F1
#
_cell.length_a   1.000
_cell.length_b   1.000
_cell.length_c   1.000
_cell.angle_alpha   90.00
_cell.angle_beta   90.00
_cell.angle_gamma   90.00
#
_symmetry.space_group_name_H-M   'P 1'
#
loop_
_entity.id
_entity.type
_entity.pdbx_description
1 polymer ?
#
loop_
_entity_poly.entity_id
_entity_poly.type
_entity_poly.pdbx_seq_one_letter_code
_entity_poly.pdbx_strand_id
1 'polypeptide(L)'
;MSGVGDVTAAISTLAWTYGVTAAAEPVDAFADATARLCDMEITFDHTERLLLGLARGGFVTDEQRFALHTAYLQQQAGVARPVR
;
A
#
# COMPACT_ATOMS: atom_id res chain seq x y z
N MET A 1 -5.53 -14.83 -21.22
CA MET A 1 -6.26 -14.10 -20.16
C MET A 1 -5.88 -14.70 -18.81
N SER A 2 -5.05 -14.00 -18.04
CA SER A 2 -4.74 -14.20 -16.61
C SER A 2 -3.83 -13.00 -16.28
N GLY A 3 -4.33 -11.88 -15.79
CA GLY A 3 -5.23 -11.75 -14.65
C GLY A 3 -4.56 -10.99 -13.49
N VAL A 4 -3.32 -10.50 -13.65
CA VAL A 4 -2.82 -9.42 -12.80
C VAL A 4 -3.31 -8.12 -13.43
N GLY A 5 -4.56 -7.76 -13.15
CA GLY A 5 -5.00 -6.38 -13.35
C GLY A 5 -4.07 -5.48 -12.55
N ASP A 6 -3.74 -4.31 -13.08
CA ASP A 6 -2.88 -3.34 -12.41
C ASP A 6 -3.38 -3.11 -10.97
N VAL A 7 -2.66 -3.67 -9.99
CA VAL A 7 -3.05 -3.63 -8.58
C VAL A 7 -3.00 -2.20 -8.07
N THR A 8 -2.10 -1.39 -8.61
CA THR A 8 -2.07 0.05 -8.34
C THR A 8 -3.37 0.72 -8.76
N ALA A 9 -3.88 0.40 -9.96
CA ALA A 9 -5.16 0.90 -10.43
C ALA A 9 -6.32 0.39 -9.55
N ALA A 10 -6.30 -0.89 -9.14
CA ALA A 10 -7.34 -1.45 -8.28
C ALA A 10 -7.40 -0.76 -6.90
N ILE A 11 -6.24 -0.56 -6.26
CA ILE A 11 -6.14 0.17 -4.98
C ILE A 11 -6.60 1.62 -5.15
N SER A 12 -6.18 2.29 -6.23
CA SER A 12 -6.57 3.67 -6.52
C SER A 12 -8.07 3.82 -6.75
N THR A 13 -8.68 2.91 -7.52
CA THR A 13 -10.13 2.89 -7.74
C THR A 13 -10.87 2.66 -6.43
N LEU A 14 -10.43 1.71 -5.60
CA LEU A 14 -11.06 1.43 -4.32
C LEU A 14 -10.99 2.64 -3.37
N ALA A 15 -9.82 3.27 -3.27
CA ALA A 15 -9.63 4.46 -2.48
C ALA A 15 -10.52 5.61 -2.96
N TRP A 16 -10.61 5.81 -4.28
CA TRP A 16 -11.50 6.81 -4.87
C TRP A 16 -12.98 6.53 -4.55
N THR A 17 -13.43 5.28 -4.68
CA THR A 17 -14.81 4.87 -4.37
C THR A 17 -15.22 5.19 -2.93
N TYR A 18 -14.28 5.07 -1.98
CA TYR A 18 -14.54 5.35 -0.56
C TYR A 18 -14.09 6.73 -0.09
N GLY A 19 -13.58 7.59 -0.99
CA GLY A 19 -13.08 8.92 -0.63
C GLY A 19 -11.82 8.90 0.25
N VAL A 20 -11.04 7.82 0.21
CA VAL A 20 -9.77 7.68 0.94
C VAL A 20 -8.67 8.46 0.22
N THR A 21 -7.83 9.15 0.99
CA THR A 21 -6.68 9.90 0.47
C THR A 21 -5.38 9.35 1.02
N ALA A 22 -4.25 9.63 0.36
CA ALA A 22 -2.91 9.20 0.78
C ALA A 22 -2.29 10.12 1.86
N ALA A 23 -3.14 10.74 2.70
CA ALA A 23 -2.69 11.65 3.75
C ALA A 23 -2.03 10.87 4.90
N ALA A 24 -0.94 11.42 5.43
CA ALA A 24 -0.36 10.90 6.66
C ALA A 24 -1.28 11.23 7.84
N GLU A 25 -1.41 10.28 8.77
CA GLU A 25 -2.15 10.42 10.01
C GLU A 25 -1.19 10.59 11.20
N PRO A 26 -1.66 11.14 12.34
CA PRO A 26 -0.84 11.28 13.53
C PRO A 26 -0.19 9.98 14.03
N VAL A 27 -0.86 8.84 13.82
CA VAL A 27 -0.33 7.52 14.19
C VAL A 27 0.89 7.11 13.34
N ASP A 28 1.03 7.66 12.12
CA ASP A 28 2.20 7.41 11.27
C ASP A 28 3.46 8.01 11.89
N ALA A 29 3.37 9.18 12.53
CA ALA A 29 4.51 9.79 13.21
C ALA A 29 5.03 8.92 14.36
N PHE A 30 4.14 8.19 15.05
CA PHE A 30 4.54 7.23 16.09
C PHE A 30 5.22 6.00 15.49
N ALA A 31 4.69 5.46 14.39
CA ALA A 31 5.29 4.34 13.68
C ALA A 31 6.68 4.71 13.13
N ASP A 32 6.82 5.90 12.55
CA ASP A 32 8.09 6.43 12.04
C ASP A 32 9.12 6.61 13.17
N ALA A 33 8.70 7.17 14.31
CA ALA A 33 9.58 7.31 15.47
C ALA A 33 10.06 5.95 16.00
N THR A 34 9.16 4.96 16.04
CA THR A 34 9.49 3.59 16.47
C THR A 34 10.45 2.92 15.48
N ALA A 35 10.21 3.08 14.17
CA ALA A 35 11.11 2.55 13.14
C ALA A 35 12.52 3.12 13.29
N ARG A 36 12.64 4.45 13.49
CA ARG A 36 13.93 5.12 13.73
C ARG A 36 14.65 4.60 14.98
N LEU A 37 13.94 4.34 16.07
CA LEU A 37 14.53 3.75 17.28
C LEU A 37 15.08 2.34 17.05
N CYS A 38 14.56 1.63 16.06
CA CYS A 38 15.01 0.31 15.65
C CYS A 38 16.04 0.36 14.49
N ASP A 39 16.59 1.53 14.16
CA ASP A 39 17.44 1.76 12.98
C ASP A 39 16.82 1.27 11.66
N MET A 40 15.48 1.30 11.57
CA MET A 40 14.72 1.01 10.36
C MET A 40 14.17 2.29 9.74
N GLU A 41 14.28 2.41 8.42
CA GLU A 41 13.61 3.46 7.67
C GLU A 41 12.43 2.85 6.89
N ILE A 42 11.22 3.27 7.24
CA ILE A 42 10.00 2.86 6.53
C ILE A 42 9.49 4.06 5.77
N THR A 43 9.42 3.94 4.45
CA THR A 43 8.83 4.98 3.59
C THR A 43 7.70 4.34 2.80
N PHE A 44 6.49 4.86 2.99
CA PHE A 44 5.34 4.46 2.18
C PHE A 44 5.19 5.35 0.96
N ASP A 45 5.09 4.73 -0.20
CA ASP A 45 4.70 5.43 -1.42
C ASP A 45 3.20 5.79 -1.45
N HIS A 46 2.77 6.46 -2.51
CA HIS A 46 1.40 6.91 -2.63
C HIS A 46 0.39 5.75 -2.56
N THR A 47 0.67 4.63 -3.22
CA THR A 47 -0.23 3.48 -3.29
C THR A 47 -0.31 2.76 -1.97
N GLU A 48 0.82 2.58 -1.29
CA GLU A 48 0.87 1.99 0.06
C GLU A 48 0.10 2.84 1.07
N ARG A 49 0.18 4.18 0.97
CA ARG A 49 -0.61 5.09 1.82
C ARG A 49 -2.11 4.96 1.57
N LEU A 50 -2.54 4.81 0.30
CA LEU A 50 -3.94 4.56 -0.01
C LEU A 50 -4.42 3.23 0.60
N LEU A 51 -3.62 2.18 0.49
CA LEU A 51 -3.93 0.87 1.06
C LEU A 51 -4.02 0.91 2.60
N LEU A 52 -3.13 1.68 3.24
CA LEU A 52 -3.15 1.91 4.68
C LEU A 52 -4.42 2.66 5.11
N GLY A 53 -4.79 3.72 4.39
CA GLY A 53 -6.03 4.46 4.63
C GLY A 53 -7.28 3.59 4.46
N LEU A 54 -7.32 2.74 3.43
CA LEU A 54 -8.40 1.79 3.20
C LEU A 54 -8.56 0.80 4.37
N ALA A 55 -7.44 0.29 4.89
CA ALA A 55 -7.44 -0.62 6.03
C ALA A 55 -7.91 0.08 7.32
N ARG A 56 -7.43 1.30 7.58
CA ARG A 56 -7.85 2.09 8.75
C ARG A 56 -9.33 2.45 8.73
N GLY A 57 -9.85 2.76 7.55
CA GLY A 57 -11.28 3.01 7.36
C GLY A 57 -12.16 1.75 7.41
N GLY A 58 -11.56 0.56 7.52
CA GLY A 58 -12.30 -0.71 7.56
C GLY A 58 -12.93 -1.10 6.22
N PHE A 59 -12.49 -0.49 5.11
CA PHE A 59 -13.02 -0.77 3.76
C PHE A 59 -12.45 -2.07 3.16
N VAL A 60 -11.37 -2.58 3.76
CA VAL A 60 -10.77 -3.87 3.44
C VAL A 60 -10.50 -4.65 4.72
N THR A 61 -10.66 -5.97 4.67
CA THR A 61 -10.24 -6.86 5.77
C THR A 61 -8.72 -6.99 5.81
N ASP A 62 -8.18 -7.52 6.91
CA ASP A 62 -6.74 -7.79 7.02
C ASP A 62 -6.24 -8.77 5.95
N GLU A 63 -7.03 -9.80 5.62
CA GLU A 63 -6.73 -10.75 4.53
C GLU A 63 -6.68 -10.04 3.17
N GLN A 64 -7.66 -9.18 2.88
CA GLN A 64 -7.70 -8.40 1.65
C GLN A 64 -6.53 -7.42 1.57
N ARG A 65 -6.22 -6.72 2.66
CA ARG A 65 -5.06 -5.84 2.77
C ARG A 65 -3.78 -6.61 2.46
N PHE A 66 -3.58 -7.77 3.09
CA PHE A 66 -2.38 -8.57 2.90
C PHE A 66 -2.26 -9.08 1.45
N ALA A 67 -3.37 -9.52 0.85
CA ALA A 67 -3.39 -9.96 -0.54
C ALA A 67 -3.07 -8.81 -1.51
N LEU A 68 -3.67 -7.63 -1.33
CA LEU A 68 -3.41 -6.43 -2.14
C LEU A 68 -1.96 -5.95 -1.99
N HIS A 69 -1.44 -5.90 -0.77
CA HIS A 69 -0.06 -5.50 -0.51
C HIS A 69 0.94 -6.47 -1.15
N THR A 70 0.72 -7.78 -0.99
CA THR A 70 1.58 -8.80 -1.60
C THR A 70 1.58 -8.70 -3.12
N ALA A 71 0.40 -8.53 -3.74
CA ALA A 71 0.28 -8.38 -5.18
C ALA A 71 0.94 -7.06 -5.67
N TYR A 72 0.85 -5.99 -4.87
CA TYR A 72 1.53 -4.72 -5.15
C TYR A 72 3.06 -4.87 -5.16
N LEU A 73 3.63 -5.52 -4.14
CA LEU A 73 5.06 -5.79 -4.06
C LEU A 73 5.55 -6.66 -5.22
N GLN A 74 4.76 -7.66 -5.62
CA GLN A 74 5.04 -8.47 -6.81
C GLN A 74 5.03 -7.64 -8.10
N GLN A 75 4.08 -6.71 -8.24
CA GLN A 75 4.02 -5.78 -9.37
C GLN A 75 5.27 -4.89 -9.40
N GLN A 76 5.69 -4.30 -8.26
CA GLN A 76 6.90 -3.49 -8.21
C GLN A 76 8.17 -4.30 -8.56
N ALA A 77 8.30 -5.52 -8.04
CA ALA A 77 9.41 -6.41 -8.35
C ALA A 77 9.44 -6.83 -9.84
N GLY A 78 8.27 -7.00 -10.46
CA GLY A 78 8.13 -7.31 -11.89
C GLY A 78 8.47 -6.14 -12.81
N VAL A 79 8.18 -4.90 -12.40
CA VAL A 79 8.53 -3.67 -13.15
C VAL A 79 10.05 -3.39 -13.10
N ALA A 80 10.73 -3.82 -12.04
CA ALA A 80 12.17 -3.57 -11.84
C ALA A 80 13.12 -4.45 -12.68
N ARG A 81 12.63 -5.37 -13.54
CA ARG A 81 13.49 -6.32 -14.26
C ARG A 81 13.51 -6.09 -15.78
N PRO A 82 14.42 -5.26 -16.34
CA PRO A 82 14.95 -5.53 -17.66
C PRO A 82 16.00 -6.64 -17.54
N VAL A 83 15.61 -7.88 -17.86
CA VAL A 83 16.60 -8.95 -18.08
C VAL A 83 17.29 -8.64 -19.40
N ARG A 84 18.58 -8.30 -19.33
CA ARG A 84 19.53 -8.52 -20.43
C ARG A 84 20.07 -9.94 -20.34
#